data_AF-A0A0G1V0V0-F1
#
_entry.id   AF-A0A0G1V0V0-F1
#
_cell.length_a   1.000
_cell.length_b   1.000
_cell.length_c   1.000
_cell.angle_alpha   90.00
_cell.angle_beta   90.00
_cell.angle_gamma   90.00
#
_symmetry.space_group_name_H-M   'P 1'
#
loop_
_entity.id
_entity.type
_entity.pdbx_description
1 polymer ?
#
loop_
_entity_poly.entity_id
_entity_poly.type
_entity_poly.pdbx_seq_one_letter_code
_entity_poly.pdbx_strand_id
1 'polypeptide(L)'
;MLEGKIIADIPGLIAGASAGKGLGIKFLKHIEKVKLLLHCIAADSENIENDYHTINKELASFSPDLASKPQAILLTKTDLLNPEQTASQKKLLEQFNHPIHEVSIYMPESIKLLKKYILEREF
;
A
#
# COMPACT_ATOMS: atom_id res chain seq x y z
N MET A 1 7.24 -12.70 11.20
CA MET A 1 7.33 -11.41 11.92
C MET A 1 8.53 -10.64 11.39
N LEU A 2 8.44 -9.31 11.30
CA LEU A 2 9.47 -8.45 10.73
C LEU A 2 10.25 -7.79 11.87
N GLU A 3 11.22 -8.48 12.46
CA GLU A 3 12.13 -7.99 13.53
C GLU A 3 11.47 -6.99 14.52
N GLY A 4 10.41 -7.42 15.22
CA GLY A 4 9.72 -6.59 16.22
C GLY A 4 8.63 -5.64 15.67
N LYS A 5 8.46 -5.54 14.35
CA LYS A 5 7.35 -4.82 13.69
C LYS A 5 6.20 -5.77 13.37
N ILE A 6 4.98 -5.29 13.61
CA ILE A 6 3.73 -5.97 13.28
C ILE A 6 3.26 -5.47 11.92
N ILE A 7 3.01 -6.39 11.00
CA ILE A 7 2.35 -6.12 9.73
C ILE A 7 0.95 -6.70 9.85
N ALA A 8 -0.04 -5.86 9.56
CA ALA A 8 -1.44 -6.26 9.50
C ALA A 8 -1.99 -5.86 8.14
N ASP A 9 -2.77 -6.75 7.56
CA ASP A 9 -3.58 -6.41 6.40
C ASP A 9 -4.82 -5.63 6.88
N ILE A 10 -5.28 -4.68 6.06
CA ILE A 10 -6.45 -3.86 6.36
C ILE A 10 -7.60 -4.40 5.50
N PRO A 11 -8.39 -5.36 6.00
CA PRO A 11 -9.54 -5.85 5.26
C PRO A 11 -10.56 -4.73 5.05
N GLY A 12 -11.06 -4.63 3.83
CA GLY A 12 -12.33 -3.98 3.53
C GLY A 12 -12.39 -2.46 3.48
N LEU A 13 -11.32 -1.80 3.00
CA LEU A 13 -11.42 -0.42 2.54
C LEU A 13 -12.18 -0.29 1.21
N ILE A 14 -12.10 -1.33 0.36
CA ILE A 14 -12.66 -1.31 -1.01
C ILE A 14 -14.18 -1.47 -1.05
N ALA A 15 -14.85 -0.67 -1.90
CA ALA A 15 -16.28 -0.75 -2.17
C ALA A 15 -16.74 -2.21 -2.43
N GLY A 16 -17.59 -2.73 -1.55
CA GLY A 16 -18.11 -4.10 -1.59
C GLY A 16 -17.67 -4.99 -0.42
N ALA A 17 -16.56 -4.66 0.25
CA ALA A 17 -16.15 -5.39 1.46
C ALA A 17 -16.96 -5.00 2.72
N SER A 18 -17.63 -3.84 2.68
CA SER A 18 -18.48 -3.31 3.76
C SER A 18 -19.92 -3.86 3.75
N ALA A 19 -20.32 -4.63 2.73
CA ALA A 19 -21.69 -5.15 2.61
C ALA A 19 -22.04 -6.23 3.65
N GLY A 20 -21.07 -6.67 4.48
CA GLY A 20 -21.32 -7.60 5.56
C GLY A 20 -20.33 -7.43 6.70
N LYS A 21 -20.79 -6.79 7.78
CA LYS A 21 -20.09 -6.57 9.06
C LYS A 21 -19.01 -5.48 8.99
N GLY A 22 -19.42 -4.28 9.40
CA GLY A 22 -18.50 -3.17 9.65
C GLY A 22 -17.32 -3.64 10.50
N LEU A 23 -16.12 -3.21 10.10
CA LEU A 23 -14.85 -3.47 10.77
C LEU A 23 -14.89 -3.15 12.27
N GLY A 24 -15.89 -2.39 12.73
CA GLY A 24 -16.22 -2.23 14.13
C GLY A 24 -15.26 -1.28 14.82
N ILE A 25 -15.75 -0.59 15.84
CA ILE A 25 -15.00 0.42 16.59
C ILE A 25 -13.67 -0.13 17.15
N LYS A 26 -13.61 -1.43 17.43
CA LYS A 26 -12.38 -2.08 17.91
C LYS A 26 -11.29 -2.14 16.84
N PHE A 27 -11.60 -2.42 15.58
CA PHE A 27 -10.60 -2.43 14.50
C PHE A 27 -10.04 -1.03 14.24
N LEU A 28 -10.90 0.00 14.31
CA LEU A 28 -10.50 1.41 14.23
C LEU A 28 -9.41 1.77 15.24
N LYS A 29 -9.59 1.38 16.51
CA LYS A 29 -8.57 1.63 17.54
C LYS A 29 -7.22 0.95 17.29
N HIS A 30 -7.18 -0.12 16.48
CA HIS A 30 -5.93 -0.78 16.13
C HIS A 30 -5.26 -0.12 14.93
N ILE A 31 -6.02 0.29 13.93
CA ILE A 31 -5.47 0.95 12.75
C ILE A 31 -4.96 2.36 13.06
N GLU A 32 -5.53 3.02 14.07
CA GLU A 32 -5.00 4.28 14.61
C GLU A 32 -3.57 4.16 15.13
N LYS A 33 -3.08 2.97 15.46
CA LYS A 33 -1.71 2.74 15.93
C LYS A 33 -0.71 2.44 14.81
N VAL A 34 -1.18 2.23 13.57
CA VAL A 34 -0.27 1.99 12.45
C VAL A 34 0.55 3.25 12.19
N LYS A 35 1.83 3.07 11.91
CA LYS A 35 2.75 4.19 11.72
C LYS A 35 3.13 4.41 10.25
N LEU A 36 2.83 3.43 9.41
CA LEU A 36 3.05 3.43 7.97
C LEU A 36 1.89 2.71 7.29
N LEU A 37 1.39 3.29 6.21
CA LEU A 37 0.45 2.64 5.31
C LEU A 37 1.18 2.24 4.02
N LEU A 38 0.91 1.02 3.56
CA LEU A 38 1.50 0.45 2.36
C LEU A 38 0.39 0.21 1.34
N HIS A 39 0.39 0.97 0.25
CA HIS A 39 -0.59 0.85 -0.83
C HIS A 39 -0.12 -0.19 -1.83
N CYS A 40 -0.70 -1.39 -1.80
CA CYS A 40 -0.44 -2.41 -2.79
C CYS A 40 -1.20 -2.09 -4.07
N ILE A 41 -0.48 -1.61 -5.09
CA ILE A 41 -1.04 -1.30 -6.41
C ILE A 41 -0.41 -2.24 -7.41
N ALA A 42 -1.22 -2.86 -8.27
CA ALA A 42 -0.75 -3.85 -9.22
C ALA A 42 -0.14 -3.14 -10.44
N ALA A 43 1.08 -3.52 -10.82
CA ALA A 43 1.76 -2.92 -11.96
C ALA A 43 1.04 -3.21 -13.28
N ASP A 44 0.35 -4.36 -13.38
CA ASP A 44 -0.45 -4.79 -14.53
C ASP A 44 -1.82 -4.10 -14.62
N SER A 45 -2.10 -3.12 -13.76
CA SER A 45 -3.36 -2.37 -13.80
C SER A 45 -3.50 -1.56 -15.09
N GLU A 46 -4.72 -1.58 -15.66
CA GLU A 46 -5.09 -0.75 -16.81
C GLU A 46 -5.07 0.74 -16.47
N ASN A 47 -5.38 1.11 -15.21
CA ASN A 47 -5.39 2.49 -14.75
C ASN A 47 -4.87 2.60 -13.31
N ILE A 48 -3.55 2.63 -13.21
CA ILE A 48 -2.84 2.63 -11.93
C ILE A 48 -3.10 3.88 -11.07
N GLU A 49 -3.34 5.02 -11.71
CA GLU A 49 -3.67 6.28 -11.04
C GLU A 49 -5.04 6.21 -10.39
N ASN A 50 -6.02 5.63 -11.09
CA ASN A 50 -7.36 5.43 -10.56
C ASN A 50 -7.35 4.45 -9.37
N ASP A 51 -6.53 3.40 -9.42
CA ASP A 51 -6.39 2.47 -8.29
C ASP A 51 -5.85 3.20 -7.05
N TYR A 52 -4.80 4.01 -7.22
CA TYR A 52 -4.28 4.85 -6.14
C TYR A 52 -5.35 5.78 -5.57
N HIS A 53 -6.05 6.52 -6.45
CA HIS A 53 -7.09 7.46 -6.04
C HIS A 53 -8.24 6.76 -5.32
N THR A 54 -8.63 5.57 -5.77
CA THR A 54 -9.69 4.78 -5.14
C THR A 54 -9.31 4.42 -3.71
N ILE A 55 -8.12 3.84 -3.51
CA ILE A 55 -7.63 3.46 -2.19
C ILE A 55 -7.53 4.69 -1.27
N ASN A 56 -6.95 5.79 -1.76
CA ASN A 56 -6.77 6.99 -0.93
C ASN A 56 -8.11 7.68 -0.59
N LYS A 57 -9.07 7.67 -1.51
CA LYS A 57 -10.43 8.18 -1.26
C LYS A 57 -11.15 7.36 -0.20
N GLU A 58 -11.01 6.05 -0.23
CA GLU A 58 -11.59 5.15 0.78
C GLU A 58 -10.93 5.35 2.14
N LEU A 59 -9.60 5.46 2.17
CA LEU A 59 -8.84 5.76 3.37
C LEU A 59 -9.30 7.08 4.01
N ALA A 60 -9.44 8.14 3.21
CA ALA A 60 -9.93 9.43 3.67
C ALA A 60 -11.39 9.42 4.12
N SER A 61 -12.25 8.63 3.44
CA SER A 61 -13.65 8.45 3.83
C SER A 61 -13.79 7.70 5.16
N PHE A 62 -12.83 6.82 5.45
CA PHE A 62 -12.78 6.06 6.67
C PHE A 62 -12.24 6.87 7.86
N SER A 63 -11.13 7.59 7.67
CA SER A 63 -10.56 8.50 8.66
C SER A 63 -9.59 9.48 8.00
N PRO A 64 -9.86 10.80 8.05
CA PRO A 64 -8.91 11.82 7.58
C PRO A 64 -7.54 11.74 8.29
N ASP A 65 -7.54 11.38 9.57
CA ASP A 65 -6.30 11.20 10.35
C ASP A 65 -5.48 10.00 9.87
N LEU A 66 -6.16 8.95 9.38
CA LEU A 66 -5.48 7.80 8.80
C LEU A 66 -4.88 8.16 7.43
N ALA A 67 -5.59 8.95 6.62
CA ALA A 67 -5.11 9.44 5.33
C ALA A 67 -3.93 10.40 5.44
N SER A 68 -3.75 11.10 6.56
CA SER A 68 -2.60 11.99 6.76
C SER A 68 -1.32 11.28 7.23
N LYS A 69 -1.39 9.98 7.55
CA LYS A 69 -0.22 9.22 8.01
C LYS A 69 0.83 9.04 6.92
N PRO A 70 2.09 8.72 7.28
CA PRO A 70 3.08 8.31 6.31
C PRO A 70 2.58 7.16 5.44
N GLN A 71 2.66 7.34 4.13
CA GLN A 71 2.26 6.34 3.13
C GLN A 71 3.44 6.00 2.23
N ALA A 72 3.46 4.76 1.73
CA ALA A 72 4.33 4.32 0.65
C ALA A 72 3.54 3.45 -0.32
N ILE A 73 3.91 3.51 -1.60
CA ILE A 73 3.30 2.73 -2.65
C ILE A 73 4.14 1.48 -2.88
N LEU A 74 3.50 0.32 -2.81
CA LEU A 74 4.07 -0.95 -3.24
C LEU A 74 3.54 -1.23 -4.64
N LEU A 75 4.38 -1.01 -5.65
CA LEU A 75 4.11 -1.41 -7.02
C LEU A 75 4.32 -2.92 -7.12
N THR A 76 3.23 -3.67 -6.98
CA THR A 76 3.22 -5.14 -6.91
C THR A 76 3.13 -5.79 -8.29
N LYS A 77 3.42 -7.10 -8.38
CA LYS A 77 3.37 -7.90 -9.62
C LYS A 77 4.26 -7.37 -10.75
N THR A 78 5.39 -6.75 -10.41
CA THR A 78 6.31 -6.18 -11.42
C THR A 78 6.91 -7.24 -12.33
N ASP A 79 6.86 -8.52 -11.95
CA ASP A 79 7.24 -9.66 -12.79
C ASP A 79 6.38 -9.86 -14.04
N LEU A 80 5.16 -9.31 -14.07
CA LEU A 80 4.26 -9.45 -15.21
C LEU A 80 4.58 -8.48 -16.36
N LEU A 81 5.49 -7.54 -16.14
CA LEU A 81 5.82 -6.47 -17.06
C LEU A 81 7.31 -6.46 -17.34
N ASN A 82 7.68 -5.97 -18.52
CA ASN A 82 9.07 -5.70 -18.80
C ASN A 82 9.54 -4.42 -18.05
N PRO A 83 10.86 -4.19 -17.91
CA PRO A 83 11.38 -3.06 -17.16
C PRO A 83 10.90 -1.68 -17.66
N GLU A 84 10.70 -1.52 -18.97
CA GLU A 84 10.22 -0.26 -19.57
C GLU A 84 8.76 0.03 -19.21
N GLN A 85 7.92 -1.01 -19.23
CA GLN A 85 6.52 -0.92 -18.82
C GLN A 85 6.41 -0.64 -17.32
N THR A 86 7.18 -1.34 -16.47
CA THR A 86 7.21 -1.08 -15.03
C THR A 86 7.67 0.35 -14.74
N ALA A 87 8.69 0.84 -15.42
CA ALA A 87 9.15 2.23 -15.28
C ALA A 87 8.09 3.25 -15.71
N SER A 88 7.31 2.95 -16.76
CA SER A 88 6.21 3.80 -17.21
C SER A 88 5.10 3.88 -16.16
N GLN A 89 4.69 2.74 -15.60
CA GLN A 89 3.68 2.68 -14.52
C GLN A 89 4.15 3.40 -13.25
N LYS A 90 5.42 3.21 -12.87
CA LYS A 90 6.04 3.92 -11.73
C LYS A 90 6.01 5.43 -11.92
N LYS A 91 6.33 5.93 -13.12
CA LYS A 91 6.32 7.37 -13.42
C LYS A 91 4.93 7.99 -13.23
N LEU A 92 3.86 7.26 -13.54
CA LEU A 92 2.49 7.72 -13.28
C LEU A 92 2.22 7.87 -11.77
N LEU A 93 2.87 7.07 -10.92
CA LEU A 93 2.69 7.13 -9.47
C LEU A 93 3.59 8.20 -8.80
N GLU A 94 4.67 8.63 -9.44
CA GLU A 94 5.62 9.61 -8.86
C GLU A 94 4.96 10.95 -8.54
N GLN A 95 3.91 11.33 -9.28
CA GLN A 95 3.16 12.57 -9.05
C GLN A 95 2.49 12.63 -7.66
N PHE A 96 2.29 11.48 -7.01
CA PHE A 96 1.66 11.41 -5.69
C PHE A 96 2.62 11.66 -4.52
N ASN A 97 3.92 11.91 -4.78
CA ASN A 97 4.92 12.29 -3.76
C ASN A 97 5.04 11.30 -2.59
N HIS A 98 4.83 10.00 -2.86
CA HIS A 98 5.06 8.93 -1.89
C HIS A 98 6.24 8.05 -2.34
N PRO A 99 6.99 7.44 -1.39
CA PRO A 99 8.00 6.45 -1.74
C PRO A 99 7.38 5.27 -2.49
N ILE A 100 7.96 4.89 -3.63
CA ILE A 100 7.48 3.78 -4.45
C ILE A 100 8.51 2.63 -4.38
N HIS A 101 8.03 1.45 -4.04
CA HIS A 101 8.82 0.22 -4.01
C HIS A 101 8.25 -0.80 -4.99
N GLU A 102 9.08 -1.23 -5.92
CA GLU A 102 8.77 -2.33 -6.83
C GLU A 102 8.87 -3.66 -6.08
N VAL A 103 7.82 -4.47 -6.14
CA VAL A 103 7.69 -5.69 -5.37
C VAL A 103 7.14 -6.81 -6.24
N SER A 104 7.81 -7.96 -6.20
CA SER A 104 7.31 -9.20 -6.74
C SER A 104 7.60 -10.34 -5.78
N ILE A 105 6.60 -11.20 -5.56
CA ILE A 105 6.76 -12.43 -4.77
C ILE A 105 7.71 -13.43 -5.46
N TYR A 106 7.90 -13.31 -6.77
CA TYR A 106 8.82 -14.14 -7.55
C TYR A 106 10.24 -13.58 -7.58
N MET A 107 10.46 -12.38 -7.04
CA MET A 107 11.78 -11.73 -6.96
C MET A 107 12.18 -11.53 -5.49
N PRO A 108 12.91 -12.48 -4.87
CA PRO A 108 13.28 -12.42 -3.45
C PRO A 108 14.02 -11.14 -3.04
N GLU A 109 14.82 -10.56 -3.92
CA GLU A 109 15.53 -9.30 -3.68
C GLU A 109 14.58 -8.12 -3.46
N SER A 110 13.47 -8.06 -4.20
CA SER A 110 12.46 -7.00 -4.03
C SER A 110 11.85 -7.04 -2.61
N ILE A 111 11.60 -8.23 -2.08
CA ILE A 111 11.10 -8.43 -0.72
C ILE A 111 12.15 -8.03 0.30
N LYS A 112 13.43 -8.34 0.08
CA LYS A 112 14.52 -7.91 0.98
C LYS A 112 14.64 -6.38 1.03
N LEU A 113 14.55 -5.70 -0.11
CA LEU A 113 14.56 -4.23 -0.18
C LEU A 113 13.36 -3.63 0.55
N LEU A 114 12.17 -4.21 0.39
CA LEU A 114 10.99 -3.77 1.14
C LEU A 114 11.18 -3.95 2.66
N LYS A 115 11.72 -5.09 3.10
CA LYS A 115 12.02 -5.32 4.52
C LYS A 115 12.98 -4.27 5.06
N LYS A 116 14.08 -4.01 4.33
CA LYS A 116 15.07 -2.99 4.69
C LYS A 116 14.42 -1.61 4.84
N TYR A 117 13.63 -1.20 3.85
CA TYR A 117 12.89 0.06 3.89
C TYR A 117 11.99 0.19 5.13
N ILE A 118 11.24 -0.87 5.46
CA ILE A 118 10.36 -0.85 6.62
C ILE A 118 11.17 -0.80 7.91
N LEU A 119 12.29 -1.54 8.01
CA LEU A 119 13.10 -1.67 9.23
C LEU A 119 13.89 -0.39 9.55
N GLU A 120 14.52 0.23 8.56
CA GLU A 120 15.37 1.43 8.73
C GLU A 120 14.61 2.69 9.17
N ARG A 121 13.28 2.68 9.08
CA ARG A 121 12.45 3.79 9.55
C ARG A 121 12.08 3.63 11.02
N GLU A 122 12.52 4.58 11.82
CA GLU A 122 11.93 4.84 13.13
C GLU A 122 10.67 5.68 12.90
N PHE A 123 9.52 5.06 13.12
CA PHE A 123 8.25 5.76 13.26
C PHE A 123 7.85 5.76 14.72
#